data_AF-A0A7Z9XSU9-F1
#
_entry.id   AF-A0A7Z9XSU9-F1
#
_cell.length_a   1.000
_cell.length_b   1.000
_cell.length_c   1.000
_cell.angle_alpha   90.00
_cell.angle_beta   90.00
_cell.angle_gamma   90.00
#
_symmetry.space_group_name_H-M   'P 1'
#
loop_
_entity.id
_entity.type
_entity.pdbx_description
1 polymer ?
#
loop_
_entity_poly.entity_id
_entity_poly.type
_entity_poly.pdbx_seq_one_letter_code
_entity_poly.pdbx_strand_id
1 'polypeptide(L)' 'MGISLTETAAERIRAFLDNRGKGLGVRLAVKTSGCSGMAYVIEFVDELDEDN' A
#
# COMPACT_ATOMS: atom_id res chain seq x y z
N MET A 1 -3.42 3.35 -18.00
CA MET A 1 -3.84 4.27 -16.92
C MET A 1 -3.59 3.52 -15.62
N GLY A 2 -2.95 4.13 -14.63
CA GLY A 2 -2.47 3.43 -13.44
C GLY A 2 -2.60 4.27 -12.17
N ILE A 3 -2.38 3.63 -11.02
CA ILE A 3 -2.34 4.30 -9.72
C ILE A 3 -1.01 5.05 -9.61
N SER A 4 -1.06 6.29 -9.13
CA SER A 4 0.12 7.11 -8.87
C SER A 4 0.15 7.57 -7.42
N LEU A 5 1.34 7.97 -6.98
CA LEU A 5 1.55 8.60 -5.67
C LEU A 5 2.05 10.02 -5.88
N THR A 6 1.69 10.90 -4.96
CA THR A 6 2.38 12.19 -4.82
C THR A 6 3.79 11.96 -4.31
N GLU A 7 4.68 12.89 -4.59
CA GLU A 7 6.07 12.84 -4.12
C GLU A 7 6.16 12.71 -2.59
N THR A 8 5.38 13.51 -1.86
CA THR A 8 5.31 13.45 -0.39
C THR A 8 4.82 12.08 0.12
N ALA A 9 3.88 11.43 -0.57
CA ALA A 9 3.41 10.10 -0.18
C ALA A 9 4.49 9.05 -0.42
N ALA A 10 5.21 9.13 -1.55
CA ALA A 10 6.32 8.24 -1.86
C ALA A 10 7.46 8.36 -0.83
N GLU A 11 7.86 9.57 -0.46
CA GLU A 11 8.86 9.82 0.58
C GLU A 11 8.45 9.22 1.92
N ARG A 12 7.19 9.40 2.31
CA ARG A 12 6.67 8.87 3.57
C ARG A 12 6.67 7.35 3.61
N ILE A 13 6.31 6.69 2.51
CA ILE A 13 6.35 5.22 2.40
C ILE A 13 7.79 4.71 2.48
N ARG A 14 8.74 5.35 1.77
CA ARG A 14 10.17 4.99 1.85
C ARG A 14 10.69 5.07 3.29
N ALA A 15 10.41 6.19 3.97
CA ALA A 15 10.82 6.37 5.37
C ALA A 15 10.22 5.27 6.28
N PHE A 16 8.99 4.85 6.04
CA PHE A 16 8.39 3.75 6.80
C PHE A 16 9.04 2.39 6.53
N LEU A 17 9.39 2.09 5.27
CA LEU A 17 10.09 0.86 4.90
C LEU A 17 11.49 0.83 5.49
N ASP A 18 12.22 1.95 5.42
CA ASP A 18 13.55 2.10 6.01
C ASP A 18 13.52 1.89 7.52
N ASN A 19 12.54 2.51 8.21
CA ASN A 19 12.36 2.33 9.66
C ASN A 19 11.94 0.89 10.04
N ARG A 20 11.17 0.21 9.18
CA ARG A 20 10.79 -1.19 9.36
C ARG A 20 11.99 -2.14 9.13
N GLY A 21 12.97 -1.72 8.32
CA GLY A 21 14.18 -2.48 7.99
C GLY A 21 13.94 -3.68 7.07
N LYS A 22 12.71 -3.85 6.57
CA LYS A 22 12.32 -4.89 5.62
C LYS A 22 11.00 -4.55 4.92
N GLY A 23 10.80 -5.11 3.75
CA GLY A 23 9.60 -4.96 2.95
C GLY A 23 9.92 -4.50 1.54
N LEU A 24 9.22 -5.07 0.57
CA LEU A 24 9.33 -4.70 -0.85
C LEU A 24 8.62 -3.38 -1.14
N GLY A 25 7.51 -3.11 -0.45
CA GLY A 25 6.69 -1.94 -0.74
C GLY A 25 5.40 -1.91 0.07
N VAL A 26 4.38 -1.25 -0.52
CA VAL A 26 3.03 -1.23 0.03
C VAL A 26 2.01 -1.66 -1.03
N ARG A 27 0.95 -2.32 -0.59
CA ARG A 27 -0.21 -2.71 -1.43
C ARG A 27 -1.42 -1.87 -1.06
N LEU A 28 -2.14 -1.44 -2.09
CA LEU A 28 -3.46 -0.84 -1.95
C LEU A 28 -4.52 -1.93 -2.13
N ALA A 29 -5.28 -2.21 -1.07
CA ALA A 29 -6.39 -3.13 -1.10
C ALA A 29 -7.72 -2.39 -0.85
N VAL A 30 -8.82 -3.05 -1.18
CA VAL A 30 -10.17 -2.57 -0.84
C VAL A 30 -10.87 -3.65 -0.04
N LYS A 31 -11.49 -3.26 1.09
CA LYS A 31 -12.31 -4.15 1.91
C LYS A 31 -13.73 -3.62 2.04
N THR A 32 -14.68 -4.52 2.28
CA THR A 32 -16.06 -4.14 2.61
C THR A 32 -16.11 -3.40 3.94
N SER A 33 -17.00 -2.41 4.03
CA SER A 33 -17.18 -1.58 5.21
C SER A 33 -18.64 -1.12 5.33
N GLY A 34 -19.37 -1.63 6.32
CA GLY A 34 -20.79 -1.30 6.55
C GLY A 34 -21.75 -2.09 5.65
N CYS A 35 -22.98 -1.58 5.49
CA CYS A 35 -24.04 -2.29 4.74
C CYS A 35 -23.78 -2.40 3.23
N SER A 36 -23.06 -1.45 2.65
CA SER A 36 -22.75 -1.41 1.21
C SER A 36 -21.49 -0.60 0.88
N GLY A 37 -20.69 -0.23 1.88
CA GLY A 37 -19.50 0.60 1.68
C GLY A 37 -18.23 -0.22 1.40
N MET A 38 -17.24 0.49 0.86
CA MET A 38 -15.90 -0.03 0.59
C MET A 38 -14.87 0.92 1.21
N ALA A 39 -13.75 0.37 1.68
CA ALA A 39 -12.68 1.13 2.31
C ALA A 39 -11.32 0.75 1.74
N TYR A 40 -10.47 1.74 1.49
CA TYR A 40 -9.08 1.52 1.11
C TYR A 40 -8.23 1.10 2.31
N VAL A 41 -7.29 0.20 2.05
CA VAL A 41 -6.30 -0.28 3.03
C VAL A 41 -4.94 -0.23 2.38
N ILE A 42 -3.94 0.29 3.11
CA ILE A 42 -2.54 0.27 2.70
C ILE A 42 -1.80 -0.63 3.67
N GLU A 43 -1.11 -1.64 3.14
CA GLU A 43 -0.38 -2.64 3.93
C GLU A 43 1.04 -2.78 3.40
N PHE A 44 2.01 -3.06 4.27
CA PHE A 44 3.36 -3.44 3.84
C PHE A 44 3.33 -4.81 3.18
N VAL A 45 4.14 -4.97 2.15
CA VAL A 45 4.30 -6.23 1.43
C VAL A 45 5.77 -6.59 1.43
N ASP A 46 6.06 -7.83 1.81
CA ASP A 46 7.43 -8.35 1.87
C ASP A 46 7.80 -9.16 0.61
N GLU A 47 6.84 -9.70 -0.14
CA GLU A 47 7.04 -10.53 -1.34
C GLU A 47 6.10 -10.14 -2.49
N LEU A 48 6.54 -10.29 -3.74
CA LEU A 48 5.67 -10.12 -4.91
C LEU A 48 4.68 -11.29 -4.99
N ASP A 49 3.43 -10.95 -5.24
CA ASP A 49 2.39 -11.90 -5.60
C ASP A 49 2.21 -11.82 -7.12
N GLU A 50 2.23 -12.95 -7.82
CA GLU A 50 2.21 -12.99 -9.29
C GLU A 50 0.86 -12.52 -9.87
N ASP A 51 -0.18 -12.48 -9.04
CA ASP A 51 -1.52 -12.02 -9.40
C ASP A 51 -1.73 -10.50 -9.21
N ASN A 52 -0.74 -9.76 -8.71
CA ASN A 52 -0.82 -8.30 -8.40
C ASN A 52 -0.19 -7.39 -9.47
#